data_AF-A0AAU0UDU2-F1
#
_entry.id   AF-A0AAU0UDU2-F1
#
_cell.length_a   1.000
_cell.length_b   1.000
_cell.length_c   1.000
_cell.angle_alpha   90.00
_cell.angle_beta   90.00
_cell.angle_gamma   90.00
#
_symmetry.space_group_name_H-M   'P 1'
#
loop_
_entity.id
_entity.type
_entity.pdbx_description
1 polymer ?
#
loop_
_entity_poly.entity_id
_entity_poly.type
_entity_poly.pdbx_seq_one_letter_code
_entity_poly.pdbx_strand_id
1 'polypeptide(L)'
;MSERIDLAVPFEEKDEAKLFDVEWDDENRVWWTTEDRMCEGLMRWLPYAATPDEVIQSHPDYRSTEVERQHIKMLSQTCEFREWMLLMLPGGLWGAFLGDDINTPAATAVVAGDYANGCQFISSKPSETIAYMRDNRIYSGPLPLEERDWTNRTDEPEELSEVNPLMSCVGQLTIGNKTIEIQLPWACQQLVEHLEEGTPIPAMNSRLSSEVFGYLDRHTPDTVKYPLAKQLNLAEEISQKLRIPMSRSERENRAACLTFIDAHKADLTMYRAIHRDLDRGSWPMTKRINNYVKWSKARNMLSGGIPWESIAELLGVKTKATIEKYATQATEAEQETPELLTVPLFQDLIKLGMTDGNIDHAVNQMVNAETWEEFSRERQVRGILREHHACATQA
;
A
#
# COMPACT_ATOMS: atom_id res chain seq x y z
N MET A 1 -48.17 14.71 -15.28
CA MET A 1 -47.13 13.69 -15.47
C MET A 1 -46.25 13.81 -14.26
N SER A 2 -46.29 12.83 -13.36
CA SER A 2 -45.47 12.85 -12.16
C SER A 2 -44.00 12.73 -12.53
N GLU A 3 -43.13 13.47 -11.85
CA GLU A 3 -41.69 13.40 -12.07
C GLU A 3 -41.13 12.08 -11.54
N ARG A 4 -40.26 11.44 -12.32
CA ARG A 4 -39.58 10.20 -11.95
C ARG A 4 -38.42 10.52 -11.02
N ILE A 5 -38.30 9.77 -9.94
CA ILE A 5 -37.28 9.93 -8.91
C ILE A 5 -36.56 8.60 -8.72
N ASP A 6 -35.27 8.56 -9.05
CA ASP A 6 -34.44 7.37 -8.88
C ASP A 6 -33.92 7.26 -7.43
N LEU A 7 -33.89 6.03 -6.91
CA LEU A 7 -33.60 5.70 -5.50
C LEU A 7 -32.31 4.87 -5.40
N ALA A 8 -31.43 5.25 -4.47
CA ALA A 8 -30.18 4.54 -4.19
C ALA A 8 -30.39 3.44 -3.14
N VAL A 9 -31.08 2.36 -3.50
CA VAL A 9 -31.39 1.24 -2.59
C VAL A 9 -30.26 0.20 -2.62
N PRO A 10 -29.55 -0.05 -1.50
CA PRO A 10 -28.58 -1.15 -1.40
C PRO A 10 -29.23 -2.51 -1.65
N PHE A 11 -28.47 -3.48 -2.18
CA PHE A 11 -29.03 -4.79 -2.54
C PHE A 11 -29.64 -5.53 -1.34
N GLU A 12 -29.06 -5.34 -0.14
CA GLU A 12 -29.52 -5.90 1.12
C GLU A 12 -30.89 -5.35 1.54
N GLU A 13 -31.23 -4.14 1.12
CA GLU A 13 -32.47 -3.43 1.48
C GLU A 13 -33.56 -3.52 0.40
N LYS A 14 -33.31 -4.24 -0.70
CA LYS A 14 -34.23 -4.32 -1.86
C LYS A 14 -35.63 -4.81 -1.50
N ASP A 15 -35.73 -5.74 -0.55
CA ASP A 15 -37.03 -6.32 -0.17
C ASP A 15 -37.80 -5.37 0.75
N GLU A 16 -37.11 -4.47 1.48
CA GLU A 16 -37.75 -3.37 2.20
C GLU A 16 -38.23 -2.29 1.23
N ALA A 17 -37.45 -1.95 0.21
CA ALA A 17 -37.83 -0.95 -0.79
C ALA A 17 -39.09 -1.39 -1.57
N LYS A 18 -39.20 -2.66 -1.97
CA LYS A 18 -40.38 -3.21 -2.64
C LYS A 18 -41.69 -3.03 -1.85
N LEU A 19 -41.64 -2.84 -0.54
CA LEU A 19 -42.85 -2.59 0.27
C LEU A 19 -43.44 -1.19 0.02
N PHE A 20 -42.70 -0.29 -0.62
CA PHE A 20 -43.07 1.09 -0.90
C PHE A 20 -43.47 1.34 -2.36
N ASP A 21 -43.93 0.30 -3.07
CA ASP A 21 -44.43 0.38 -4.45
C ASP A 21 -43.44 1.04 -5.45
N VAL A 22 -42.14 0.84 -5.21
CA VAL A 22 -41.06 1.25 -6.12
C VAL A 22 -40.92 0.25 -7.26
N GLU A 23 -40.59 0.76 -8.44
CA GLU A 23 -40.41 -0.04 -9.65
C GLU A 23 -38.92 -0.18 -9.98
N TRP A 24 -38.52 -1.31 -10.56
CA TRP A 24 -37.14 -1.53 -10.99
C TRP A 24 -37.02 -1.22 -12.49
N ASP A 25 -36.08 -0.35 -12.85
CA ASP A 25 -35.73 -0.06 -14.24
C ASP A 25 -34.58 -0.98 -14.68
N ASP A 26 -34.87 -1.95 -15.54
CA ASP A 26 -33.87 -2.90 -16.06
C ASP A 26 -32.84 -2.25 -16.99
N GLU A 27 -33.18 -1.15 -17.68
CA GLU A 27 -32.25 -0.46 -18.59
C GLU A 27 -31.18 0.29 -17.81
N ASN A 28 -31.61 1.06 -16.79
CA ASN A 28 -30.71 1.87 -15.97
C ASN A 28 -30.22 1.15 -14.70
N ARG A 29 -30.77 -0.03 -14.40
CA ARG A 29 -30.50 -0.83 -13.19
C ARG A 29 -30.66 -0.04 -11.89
N VAL A 30 -31.77 0.70 -11.79
CA VAL A 30 -32.10 1.51 -10.62
C VAL A 30 -33.54 1.27 -10.16
N TRP A 31 -33.76 1.37 -8.85
CA TRP A 31 -35.10 1.48 -8.32
C TRP A 31 -35.60 2.90 -8.51
N TRP A 32 -36.86 3.08 -8.90
CA TRP A 32 -37.44 4.40 -9.12
C TRP A 32 -38.86 4.47 -8.56
N THR A 33 -39.29 5.69 -8.25
CA THR A 33 -40.64 6.03 -7.83
C THR A 33 -41.10 7.29 -8.53
N THR A 34 -42.36 7.67 -8.33
CA THR A 34 -42.92 8.93 -8.81
C THR A 34 -43.16 9.87 -7.64
N GLU A 35 -43.14 11.17 -7.91
CA GLU A 35 -43.39 12.21 -6.88
C GLU A 35 -44.69 11.99 -6.10
N ASP A 36 -45.76 11.51 -6.76
CA ASP A 36 -47.05 11.19 -6.15
C ASP A 36 -47.04 9.95 -5.24
N ARG A 37 -46.02 9.10 -5.36
CA ARG A 37 -45.80 7.91 -4.50
C ARG A 37 -44.69 8.13 -3.48
N MET A 38 -44.15 9.35 -3.37
CA MET A 38 -43.12 9.65 -2.40
C MET A 38 -43.67 9.57 -0.98
N CYS A 39 -42.97 8.85 -0.10
CA CYS A 39 -43.32 8.74 1.31
C CYS A 39 -42.09 8.93 2.19
N GLU A 40 -42.27 9.22 3.47
CA GLU A 40 -41.15 9.46 4.41
C GLU A 40 -40.18 8.26 4.47
N GLY A 41 -40.69 7.03 4.31
CA GLY A 41 -39.87 5.82 4.29
C GLY A 41 -38.91 5.73 3.10
N LEU A 42 -39.21 6.43 2.00
CA LEU A 42 -38.38 6.48 0.80
C LEU A 42 -37.28 7.56 0.88
N MET A 43 -37.41 8.54 1.80
CA MET A 43 -36.46 9.66 1.91
C MET A 43 -35.04 9.22 2.27
N ARG A 44 -34.87 8.08 2.96
CA ARG A 44 -33.54 7.52 3.28
C ARG A 44 -32.76 7.07 2.04
N TRP A 45 -33.43 6.90 0.90
CA TRP A 45 -32.84 6.52 -0.38
C TRP A 45 -32.81 7.67 -1.41
N LEU A 46 -33.13 8.92 -0.98
CA LEU A 46 -33.06 10.14 -1.79
C LEU A 46 -31.83 11.01 -1.47
N PRO A 47 -31.25 11.71 -2.46
CA PRO A 47 -31.14 11.38 -3.88
C PRO A 47 -29.84 10.59 -4.15
N TYR A 48 -29.82 9.89 -5.28
CA TYR A 48 -28.70 9.20 -5.90
C TYR A 48 -27.31 9.74 -5.49
N ALA A 49 -26.64 9.06 -4.55
CA ALA A 49 -25.19 9.13 -4.47
C ALA A 49 -24.70 8.27 -5.63
N ALA A 50 -24.22 8.93 -6.70
CA ALA A 50 -23.67 8.25 -7.85
C ALA A 50 -22.72 7.13 -7.40
N THR A 51 -22.87 5.96 -8.01
CA THR A 51 -21.97 4.86 -7.68
C THR A 51 -20.54 5.34 -7.89
N PRO A 52 -19.58 4.85 -7.07
CA PRO A 52 -18.15 5.05 -7.28
C PRO A 52 -17.70 5.17 -8.73
N ASP A 53 -18.11 4.21 -9.56
CA ASP A 53 -17.71 4.10 -10.95
C ASP A 53 -18.32 5.21 -11.82
N GLU A 54 -19.54 5.67 -11.53
CA GLU A 54 -20.18 6.75 -12.26
C GLU A 54 -19.64 8.13 -11.89
N VAL A 55 -19.29 8.36 -10.61
CA VAL A 55 -18.58 9.58 -10.21
C VAL A 55 -17.25 9.66 -10.96
N ILE A 56 -16.50 8.55 -11.00
CA ILE A 56 -15.20 8.47 -11.68
C ILE A 56 -15.38 8.64 -13.20
N GLN A 57 -16.39 8.03 -13.82
CA GLN A 57 -16.65 8.17 -15.27
C GLN A 57 -17.17 9.56 -15.67
N SER A 58 -17.81 10.28 -14.74
CA SER A 58 -18.29 11.64 -14.98
C SER A 58 -17.17 12.70 -14.98
N HIS A 59 -15.99 12.36 -14.42
CA HIS A 59 -14.82 13.20 -14.54
C HIS A 59 -14.17 12.98 -15.92
N PRO A 60 -13.94 14.04 -16.70
CA PRO A 60 -13.21 13.90 -17.95
C PRO A 60 -11.80 13.37 -17.66
N ASP A 61 -11.29 12.48 -18.52
CA ASP A 61 -9.91 11.98 -18.53
C ASP A 61 -8.94 13.18 -18.63
N TYR A 62 -8.63 13.80 -17.50
CA TYR A 62 -7.73 14.94 -17.46
C TYR A 62 -6.31 14.44 -17.64
N ARG A 63 -5.87 14.43 -18.89
CA ARG A 63 -4.47 14.29 -19.27
C ARG A 63 -3.93 15.66 -19.61
N SER A 64 -2.82 16.03 -18.98
CA SER A 64 -2.09 17.24 -19.35
C SER A 64 -1.67 17.14 -20.82
N THR A 65 -1.90 18.23 -21.54
CA THR A 65 -1.51 18.39 -22.94
C THR A 65 0.02 18.36 -23.09
N GLU A 66 0.49 18.03 -24.29
CA GLU A 66 1.93 18.01 -24.57
C GLU A 66 2.60 19.37 -24.29
N VAL A 67 1.89 20.47 -24.54
CA VAL A 67 2.38 21.82 -24.29
C VAL A 67 2.63 22.05 -22.80
N GLU A 68 1.72 21.59 -21.93
CA GLU A 68 1.87 21.71 -20.48
C GLU A 68 3.04 20.86 -19.96
N ARG A 69 3.20 19.65 -20.48
CA ARG A 69 4.32 18.77 -20.12
C ARG A 69 5.67 19.39 -20.50
N GLN A 70 5.76 20.00 -21.69
CA GLN A 70 6.97 20.71 -22.11
C GLN A 70 7.22 21.96 -21.25
N HIS A 71 6.17 22.69 -20.85
CA HIS A 71 6.30 23.83 -19.97
C HIS A 71 6.94 23.45 -18.62
N ILE A 72 6.48 22.37 -18.00
CA ILE A 72 7.03 21.90 -16.71
C ILE A 72 8.48 21.46 -16.87
N LYS A 73 8.81 20.76 -17.97
CA LYS A 73 10.21 20.40 -18.27
C LYS A 73 11.10 21.63 -18.43
N MET A 74 10.60 22.72 -19.01
CA MET A 74 11.35 23.99 -19.11
C MET A 74 11.57 24.65 -17.74
N LEU A 75 10.61 24.56 -16.82
CA LEU A 75 10.76 25.07 -15.45
C LEU A 75 11.68 24.21 -14.60
N SER A 76 11.80 22.93 -14.94
CA SER A 76 12.57 21.96 -14.17
C SER A 76 14.07 22.24 -14.19
N GLN A 77 14.66 22.22 -13.00
CA GLN A 77 16.10 22.32 -12.78
C GLN A 77 16.68 20.95 -12.46
N THR A 78 18.01 20.85 -12.51
CA THR A 78 18.72 19.65 -12.09
C THR A 78 18.38 19.32 -10.64
N CYS A 79 17.84 18.13 -10.42
CA CYS A 79 17.45 17.61 -9.11
C CYS A 79 18.27 16.35 -8.81
N GLU A 80 18.71 16.18 -7.56
CA GLU A 80 19.42 14.97 -7.12
C GLU A 80 18.50 13.73 -7.02
N PHE A 81 17.18 13.95 -6.99
CA PHE A 81 16.17 12.90 -6.87
C PHE A 81 15.51 12.65 -8.23
N ARG A 82 15.40 11.38 -8.64
CA ARG A 82 14.88 11.00 -9.97
C ARG A 82 13.36 11.08 -10.05
N GLU A 83 12.71 10.86 -8.92
CA GLU A 83 11.27 10.88 -8.75
C GLU A 83 10.70 12.31 -8.65
N TRP A 84 11.56 13.32 -8.44
CA TRP A 84 11.15 14.72 -8.24
C TRP A 84 11.68 15.63 -9.36
N MET A 85 10.86 16.61 -9.72
CA MET A 85 11.23 17.75 -10.55
C MET A 85 11.30 19.00 -9.67
N LEU A 86 12.47 19.61 -9.57
CA LEU A 86 12.65 20.88 -8.86
C LEU A 86 12.28 22.02 -9.81
N LEU A 87 11.16 22.69 -9.55
CA LEU A 87 10.66 23.76 -10.41
C LEU A 87 11.13 25.12 -9.90
N MET A 88 11.68 25.94 -10.79
CA MET A 88 11.94 27.35 -10.51
C MET A 88 10.72 28.17 -10.95
N LEU A 89 9.96 28.67 -9.98
CA LEU A 89 8.68 29.33 -10.19
C LEU A 89 8.86 30.86 -10.26
N PRO A 90 7.93 31.60 -10.89
CA PRO A 90 7.90 33.06 -10.85
C PRO A 90 7.94 33.62 -9.41
N GLY A 91 8.54 34.81 -9.25
CA GLY A 91 8.70 35.44 -7.94
C GLY A 91 9.85 34.88 -7.10
N GLY A 92 10.71 34.03 -7.66
CA GLY A 92 11.85 33.44 -6.96
C GLY A 92 11.45 32.30 -6.02
N LEU A 93 10.26 31.73 -6.22
CA LEU A 93 9.78 30.56 -5.49
C LEU A 93 10.33 29.28 -6.10
N TRP A 94 10.37 28.23 -5.29
CA TRP A 94 10.82 26.89 -5.66
C TRP A 94 9.72 25.89 -5.32
N GLY A 95 9.39 25.04 -6.28
CA GLY A 95 8.34 24.02 -6.15
C GLY A 95 8.89 22.61 -6.20
N ALA A 96 8.43 21.75 -5.29
CA ALA A 96 8.63 20.31 -5.39
C ALA A 96 7.48 19.67 -6.17
N PHE A 97 7.78 19.19 -7.37
CA PHE A 97 6.80 18.58 -8.26
C PHE A 97 7.15 17.10 -8.46
N LEU A 98 6.18 16.19 -8.29
CA LEU A 98 6.43 14.77 -8.46
C LEU A 98 6.47 14.43 -9.96
N GLY A 99 7.47 13.67 -10.41
CA GLY A 99 7.63 13.35 -11.84
C GLY A 99 6.41 12.62 -12.43
N ASP A 100 5.76 11.78 -11.63
CA ASP A 100 4.56 11.02 -12.02
C ASP A 100 3.33 11.93 -12.20
N ASP A 101 3.29 13.10 -11.55
CA ASP A 101 2.21 14.07 -11.65
C ASP A 101 2.23 14.87 -12.97
N ILE A 102 3.22 14.65 -13.85
CA ILE A 102 3.34 15.38 -15.12
C ILE A 102 2.18 15.12 -16.08
N ASN A 103 1.44 14.01 -15.91
CA ASN A 103 0.28 13.67 -16.74
C ASN A 103 -1.06 13.93 -16.04
N THR A 104 -1.06 14.55 -14.85
CA THR A 104 -2.26 14.79 -14.04
C THR A 104 -2.67 16.28 -14.10
N PRO A 105 -3.82 16.67 -13.53
CA PRO A 105 -4.23 18.08 -13.43
C PRO A 105 -3.22 18.99 -12.72
N ALA A 106 -2.32 18.43 -11.88
CA ALA A 106 -1.27 19.18 -11.21
C ALA A 106 -0.39 19.92 -12.22
N ALA A 107 -0.11 19.30 -13.37
CA ALA A 107 0.65 19.94 -14.44
C ALA A 107 -0.05 21.17 -15.02
N THR A 108 -1.36 21.06 -15.27
CA THR A 108 -2.20 22.18 -15.73
C THR A 108 -2.25 23.30 -14.69
N ALA A 109 -2.34 22.96 -13.40
CA ALA A 109 -2.31 23.93 -12.30
C ALA A 109 -1.01 24.74 -12.28
N VAL A 110 0.16 24.09 -12.44
CA VAL A 110 1.46 24.79 -12.54
C VAL A 110 1.46 25.76 -13.72
N VAL A 111 0.96 25.35 -14.89
CA VAL A 111 0.91 26.19 -16.10
C VAL A 111 -0.04 27.37 -15.93
N ALA A 112 -1.15 27.19 -15.20
CA ALA A 112 -2.10 28.24 -14.85
C ALA A 112 -1.56 29.20 -13.77
N GLY A 113 -0.40 28.93 -13.18
CA GLY A 113 0.18 29.72 -12.08
C GLY A 113 -0.36 29.36 -10.70
N ASP A 114 -1.18 28.30 -10.60
CA ASP A 114 -1.69 27.76 -9.34
C ASP A 114 -0.72 26.74 -8.76
N TYR A 115 0.39 27.24 -8.24
CA TYR A 115 1.45 26.39 -7.73
C TYR A 115 1.05 25.60 -6.49
N ALA A 116 0.09 26.09 -5.70
CA ALA A 116 -0.35 25.43 -4.46
C ALA A 116 -1.04 24.09 -4.75
N ASN A 117 -1.78 24.01 -5.86
CA ASN A 117 -2.39 22.78 -6.33
C ASN A 117 -1.50 21.98 -7.29
N GLY A 118 -0.48 22.63 -7.88
CA GLY A 118 0.44 21.99 -8.81
C GLY A 118 1.66 21.33 -8.15
N CYS A 119 2.17 21.87 -7.05
CA CYS A 119 3.37 21.40 -6.36
C CYS A 119 3.03 20.78 -5.00
N GLN A 120 3.75 19.72 -4.62
CA GLN A 120 3.63 19.09 -3.30
C GLN A 120 4.15 19.98 -2.17
N PHE A 121 5.11 20.86 -2.49
CA PHE A 121 5.67 21.83 -1.56
C PHE A 121 6.20 23.05 -2.30
N ILE A 122 6.11 24.23 -1.68
CA ILE A 122 6.63 25.49 -2.21
C ILE A 122 7.41 26.20 -1.11
N SER A 123 8.61 26.68 -1.43
CA SER A 123 9.35 27.59 -0.55
C SER A 123 10.02 28.72 -1.35
N SER A 124 10.31 29.83 -0.67
CA SER A 124 11.19 30.88 -1.20
C SER A 124 12.65 30.47 -1.24
N LYS A 125 13.02 29.36 -0.58
CA LYS A 125 14.39 28.84 -0.56
C LYS A 125 14.48 27.48 -1.26
N PRO A 126 15.43 27.29 -2.19
CA PRO A 126 15.63 26.01 -2.85
C PRO A 126 16.03 24.92 -1.86
N SER A 127 16.82 25.25 -0.84
CA SER A 127 17.30 24.31 0.17
C SER A 127 16.17 23.66 0.98
N GLU A 128 15.11 24.42 1.32
CA GLU A 128 13.95 23.89 2.04
C GLU A 128 13.13 22.96 1.15
N THR A 129 13.00 23.29 -0.14
CA THR A 129 12.32 22.47 -1.13
C THR A 129 13.06 21.15 -1.36
N ILE A 130 14.39 21.18 -1.46
CA ILE A 130 15.24 19.99 -1.59
C ILE A 130 15.18 19.14 -0.31
N ALA A 131 15.19 19.77 0.87
CA ALA A 131 15.03 19.05 2.14
C ALA A 131 13.68 18.33 2.20
N TYR A 132 12.58 18.99 1.80
CA TYR A 132 11.27 18.36 1.68
C TYR A 132 11.29 17.15 0.73
N MET A 133 11.87 17.29 -0.47
CA MET A 133 11.99 16.17 -1.41
C MET A 133 12.79 15.00 -0.82
N ARG A 134 13.87 15.30 -0.09
CA ARG A 134 14.73 14.31 0.58
C ARG A 134 13.98 13.52 1.64
N ASP A 135 13.15 14.21 2.41
CA ASP A 135 12.36 13.61 3.48
C ASP A 135 11.17 12.81 2.95
N ASN A 136 10.72 13.10 1.72
CA ASN A 136 9.57 12.47 1.06
C ASN A 136 9.97 11.59 -0.15
N ARG A 137 11.15 10.97 -0.14
CA ARG A 137 11.60 10.11 -1.25
C ARG A 137 10.79 8.81 -1.33
N ILE A 138 10.29 8.52 -2.53
CA ILE A 138 9.64 7.24 -2.85
C ILE A 138 10.71 6.16 -3.08
N TYR A 139 11.86 6.54 -3.66
CA TYR A 139 12.94 5.60 -3.97
C TYR A 139 14.06 5.64 -2.93
N SER A 140 14.26 4.52 -2.22
CA SER A 140 15.29 4.38 -1.17
C SER A 140 16.66 3.89 -1.67
N GLY A 141 16.92 3.91 -2.99
CA GLY A 141 18.22 3.48 -3.51
C GLY A 141 19.37 4.39 -3.11
N PRO A 142 20.62 3.89 -3.17
CA PRO A 142 21.80 4.62 -2.73
C PRO A 142 21.93 5.95 -3.48
N LEU A 143 22.03 7.04 -2.73
CA LEU A 143 22.45 8.34 -3.28
C LEU A 143 23.87 8.22 -3.85
N PRO A 144 24.23 9.02 -4.86
CA PRO A 144 25.62 9.23 -5.24
C PRO A 144 26.43 9.61 -3.98
N LEU A 145 27.49 8.86 -3.71
CA LEU A 145 28.36 9.04 -2.55
C LEU A 145 29.24 10.28 -2.75
N GLU A 146 28.71 11.47 -2.55
CA GLU A 146 29.51 12.68 -2.36
C GLU A 146 28.70 13.67 -1.49
N GLU A 147 29.35 14.21 -0.46
CA GLU A 147 28.90 15.24 0.50
C GLU A 147 28.08 14.81 1.75
N ARG A 148 28.82 14.50 2.83
CA ARG A 148 28.34 14.62 4.22
C ARG A 148 29.23 15.62 4.95
N ASP A 149 28.79 16.87 5.11
CA ASP A 149 29.39 17.79 6.09
C ASP A 149 28.52 19.04 6.34
N TRP A 150 27.35 18.91 7.00
CA TRP A 150 26.49 20.08 7.30
C TRP A 150 25.68 20.05 8.60
N THR A 151 26.05 19.30 9.64
CA THR A 151 25.34 19.38 10.93
C THR A 151 26.28 19.48 12.13
N ASN A 152 26.84 20.67 12.34
CA ASN A 152 27.23 21.16 13.65
C ASN A 152 26.35 22.38 13.99
N ARG A 153 25.35 22.18 14.85
CA ARG A 153 24.74 23.25 15.62
C ARG A 153 24.39 22.71 17.01
N THR A 154 25.10 23.22 18.00
CA THR A 154 24.85 23.13 19.43
C THR A 154 23.77 24.13 19.81
N ASP A 155 22.67 23.66 20.36
CA ASP A 155 21.74 24.46 21.15
C ASP A 155 21.52 23.74 22.50
N GLU A 156 21.62 24.50 23.59
CA GLU A 156 21.52 24.05 25.00
C GLU A 156 20.08 23.70 25.39
N PRO A 157 19.85 22.80 26.38
CA PRO A 157 18.52 22.54 26.90
C PRO A 157 18.18 23.33 28.19
N GLU A 158 16.93 23.80 28.22
CA GLU A 158 16.20 24.43 29.32
C GLU A 158 16.08 23.55 30.58
N GLU A 159 16.10 24.20 31.74
CA GLU A 159 15.87 23.65 33.08
C GLU A 159 14.42 23.17 33.27
N LEU A 160 14.24 21.91 33.68
CA LEU A 160 12.96 21.35 34.12
C LEU A 160 12.99 21.04 35.63
N SER A 161 11.88 21.37 36.28
CA SER A 161 11.62 21.46 37.71
C SER A 161 11.58 20.13 38.49
N GLU A 162 11.89 20.27 39.78
CA GLU A 162 11.96 19.27 40.85
C GLU A 162 10.76 18.32 40.96
N VAL A 163 11.03 17.02 40.79
CA VAL A 163 10.14 15.91 41.16
C VAL A 163 10.81 15.10 42.28
N ASN A 164 10.02 14.75 43.30
CA ASN A 164 10.38 14.00 44.50
C ASN A 164 11.53 12.98 44.36
N PRO A 165 12.52 12.95 45.29
CA PRO A 165 13.65 12.04 45.24
C PRO A 165 13.22 10.63 45.69
N LEU A 166 12.67 9.85 44.76
CA LEU A 166 12.72 8.40 44.87
C LEU A 166 14.19 7.99 44.74
N MET A 167 14.69 7.22 45.71
CA MET A 167 16.08 6.76 45.77
C MET A 167 16.51 6.12 44.44
N SER A 168 17.33 6.86 43.68
CA SER A 168 18.01 6.39 42.48
C SER A 168 19.46 6.07 42.82
N CYS A 169 19.97 4.95 42.32
CA CYS A 169 21.39 4.65 42.31
C CYS A 169 22.02 5.34 41.09
N VAL A 170 23.13 6.05 41.26
CA VAL A 170 23.91 6.57 40.13
C VAL A 170 24.93 5.52 39.75
N GLY A 171 24.88 5.03 38.51
CA GLY A 171 25.84 4.09 37.95
C GLY A 171 26.55 4.68 36.74
N GLN A 172 27.72 4.14 36.40
CA GLN A 172 28.46 4.51 35.18
C GLN A 172 28.36 3.36 34.17
N LEU A 173 27.81 3.63 32.99
CA LEU A 173 27.75 2.68 31.88
C LEU A 173 28.80 3.06 30.83
N THR A 174 29.75 2.16 30.60
CA THR A 174 30.78 2.36 29.56
C THR A 174 30.41 1.58 28.30
N ILE A 175 30.21 2.29 27.19
CA ILE A 175 29.94 1.71 25.87
C ILE A 175 31.13 2.08 24.96
N GLY A 176 31.94 1.08 24.61
CA GLY A 176 33.21 1.32 23.91
C GLY A 176 34.20 2.07 24.80
N ASN A 177 34.66 3.24 24.37
CA ASN A 177 35.59 4.13 25.07
C ASN A 177 34.89 5.38 25.66
N LYS A 178 33.56 5.36 25.79
CA LYS A 178 32.79 6.44 26.42
C LYS A 178 32.05 5.92 27.64
N THR A 179 32.14 6.65 28.74
CA THR A 179 31.42 6.38 29.99
C THR A 179 30.32 7.41 30.17
N ILE A 180 29.09 6.95 30.34
CA ILE A 180 27.93 7.79 30.62
C ILE A 180 27.42 7.49 32.03
N GLU A 181 27.13 8.53 32.80
CA GLU A 181 26.44 8.37 34.08
C GLU A 181 24.96 8.15 33.83
N ILE A 182 24.42 7.08 34.39
CA ILE A 182 23.02 6.70 34.31
C ILE A 182 22.45 6.64 35.72
N GLN A 183 21.32 7.31 35.94
CA GLN A 183 20.54 7.12 37.16
C GLN A 183 19.67 5.89 36.97
N LEU A 184 20.05 4.80 37.64
CA LEU A 184 19.27 3.58 37.69
C LEU A 184 18.43 3.57 38.97
N PRO A 185 17.13 3.36 38.87
CA PRO A 185 16.26 3.25 40.04
C PRO A 185 16.57 1.99 40.84
N TRP A 186 16.25 2.02 42.13
CA TRP A 186 16.61 0.96 43.10
C TRP A 186 16.17 -0.45 42.69
N ALA A 187 15.12 -0.61 41.86
CA ALA A 187 14.72 -1.90 41.31
C ALA A 187 15.83 -2.58 40.46
N CYS A 188 16.80 -1.82 39.97
CA CYS A 188 17.98 -2.31 39.27
C CYS A 188 19.14 -2.69 40.20
N GLN A 189 19.00 -2.61 41.52
CA GLN A 189 20.04 -2.96 42.50
C GLN A 189 20.60 -4.38 42.25
N GLN A 190 19.75 -5.36 41.95
CA GLN A 190 20.18 -6.73 41.66
C GLN A 190 21.03 -6.84 40.38
N LEU A 191 20.81 -5.95 39.39
CA LEU A 191 21.67 -5.87 38.20
C LEU A 191 23.03 -5.28 38.55
N VAL A 192 23.05 -4.22 39.38
CA VAL A 192 24.29 -3.58 39.83
C VAL A 192 25.13 -4.55 40.66
N GLU A 193 24.52 -5.23 41.63
CA GLU A 193 25.18 -6.29 42.42
C GLU A 193 25.73 -7.40 41.52
N HIS A 194 24.96 -7.85 40.53
CA HIS A 194 25.41 -8.85 39.56
C HIS A 194 26.62 -8.37 38.73
N LEU A 195 26.58 -7.13 38.22
CA LEU A 195 27.66 -6.55 37.42
C LEU A 195 28.94 -6.26 38.24
N GLU A 196 28.81 -5.92 39.52
CA GLU A 196 29.92 -5.66 40.44
C GLU A 196 30.71 -6.93 40.82
N GLU A 197 30.06 -8.10 40.82
CA GLU A 197 30.70 -9.39 41.09
C GLU A 197 31.61 -9.90 39.95
N GLY A 198 31.78 -9.11 38.88
CA GLY A 198 32.56 -9.50 37.69
C GLY A 198 31.92 -10.66 36.92
N THR A 199 30.62 -10.89 37.12
CA THR A 199 29.90 -11.92 36.37
C THR A 199 29.76 -11.50 34.90
N PRO A 200 29.87 -12.47 33.96
CA PRO A 200 29.72 -12.17 32.55
C PRO A 200 28.33 -11.58 32.27
N ILE A 201 28.28 -10.62 31.34
CA ILE A 201 27.04 -9.95 30.92
C ILE A 201 25.95 -11.01 30.71
N PRO A 202 24.82 -10.92 31.42
CA PRO A 202 23.78 -11.93 31.32
C PRO A 202 23.32 -12.04 29.87
N ALA A 203 23.14 -13.27 29.39
CA ALA A 203 22.73 -13.52 28.00
C ALA A 203 21.52 -12.65 27.63
N MET A 204 21.44 -12.19 26.38
CA MET A 204 20.40 -11.24 25.92
C MET A 204 18.97 -11.73 26.23
N ASN A 205 18.79 -13.04 26.25
CA ASN A 205 17.53 -13.74 26.53
C ASN A 205 17.38 -14.19 28.01
N SER A 206 18.25 -13.75 28.91
CA SER A 206 18.12 -14.06 30.34
C SER A 206 16.92 -13.32 30.94
N ARG A 207 16.41 -13.86 32.06
CA ARG A 207 15.34 -13.21 32.83
C ARG A 207 15.76 -11.82 33.31
N LEU A 208 16.97 -11.67 33.82
CA LEU A 208 17.50 -10.40 34.31
C LEU A 208 17.60 -9.36 33.18
N SER A 209 18.14 -9.74 32.03
CA SER A 209 18.19 -8.86 30.83
C SER A 209 16.79 -8.42 30.41
N SER A 210 15.81 -9.33 30.43
CA SER A 210 14.41 -9.02 30.11
C SER A 210 13.78 -8.05 31.10
N GLU A 211 14.02 -8.21 32.40
CA GLU A 211 13.54 -7.31 33.45
C GLU A 211 14.14 -5.91 33.32
N VAL A 212 15.43 -5.81 33.02
CA VAL A 212 16.15 -4.54 32.79
C VAL A 212 15.68 -3.84 31.53
N PHE A 213 15.59 -4.53 30.40
CA PHE A 213 15.05 -3.94 29.17
C PHE A 213 13.59 -3.52 29.34
N GLY A 214 12.78 -4.32 30.05
CA GLY A 214 11.40 -3.95 30.38
C GLY A 214 11.31 -2.76 31.34
N TYR A 215 12.29 -2.56 32.22
CA TYR A 215 12.39 -1.36 33.04
C TYR A 215 12.75 -0.13 32.18
N LEU A 216 13.84 -0.21 31.42
CA LEU A 216 14.28 0.86 30.53
C LEU A 216 13.18 1.25 29.54
N ASP A 217 12.49 0.28 28.92
CA ASP A 217 11.38 0.54 28.01
C ASP A 217 10.20 1.22 28.73
N ARG A 218 9.89 0.88 29.99
CA ARG A 218 8.80 1.54 30.74
C ARG A 218 9.10 3.00 31.08
N HIS A 219 10.36 3.34 31.31
CA HIS A 219 10.77 4.66 31.78
C HIS A 219 11.38 5.55 30.69
N THR A 220 11.64 5.01 29.49
CA THR A 220 12.00 5.81 28.33
C THR A 220 10.73 6.46 27.76
N PRO A 221 10.73 7.76 27.41
CA PRO A 221 9.61 8.37 26.71
C PRO A 221 9.36 7.71 25.35
N ASP A 222 8.10 7.55 24.93
CA ASP A 222 7.76 6.91 23.64
C ASP A 222 8.36 7.65 22.43
N THR A 223 8.66 8.94 22.58
CA THR A 223 9.35 9.78 21.59
C THR A 223 10.82 9.42 21.37
N VAL A 224 11.40 8.56 22.20
CA VAL A 224 12.80 8.12 22.09
C VAL A 224 12.89 6.60 21.89
N LYS A 225 11.78 5.87 22.04
CA LYS A 225 11.76 4.43 21.86
C LYS A 225 11.86 4.08 20.38
N TYR A 226 12.70 3.10 20.07
CA TYR A 226 12.70 2.47 18.76
C TYR A 226 11.43 1.60 18.60
N PRO A 227 10.83 1.55 17.40
CA PRO A 227 9.73 0.65 17.09
C PRO A 227 10.09 -0.82 17.36
N LEU A 228 9.12 -1.60 17.82
CA LEU A 228 9.28 -3.05 17.92
C LEU A 228 9.40 -3.66 16.51
N ALA A 229 10.15 -4.75 16.36
CA ALA A 229 10.29 -5.43 15.05
C ALA A 229 8.94 -5.80 14.42
N LYS A 230 7.95 -6.19 15.23
CA LYS A 230 6.58 -6.46 14.76
C LYS A 230 5.86 -5.20 14.24
N GLN A 231 6.11 -4.05 14.86
CA GLN A 231 5.54 -2.77 14.41
C GLN A 231 6.20 -2.35 13.10
N LEU A 232 7.53 -2.44 12.99
CA LEU A 232 8.23 -2.15 11.73
C LEU A 232 7.78 -3.05 10.59
N ASN A 233 7.72 -4.37 10.80
CA ASN A 233 7.27 -5.29 9.75
C ASN A 233 5.84 -4.95 9.29
N LEU A 234 4.95 -4.57 10.21
CA LEU A 234 3.59 -4.18 9.86
C LEU A 234 3.57 -2.83 9.12
N ALA A 235 4.34 -1.85 9.57
CA ALA A 235 4.44 -0.55 8.92
C ALA A 235 5.06 -0.66 7.52
N GLU A 236 6.10 -1.49 7.34
CA GLU A 236 6.70 -1.79 6.05
C GLU A 236 5.72 -2.50 5.11
N GLU A 237 4.91 -3.44 5.62
CA GLU A 237 3.85 -4.06 4.83
C GLU A 237 2.79 -3.04 4.39
N ILE A 238 2.34 -2.16 5.29
CA ILE A 238 1.46 -1.04 4.97
C ILE A 238 2.10 -0.20 3.86
N SER A 239 3.36 0.19 4.03
CA SER A 239 4.09 1.02 3.09
C SER A 239 4.15 0.40 1.69
N GLN A 240 4.51 -0.88 1.62
CA GLN A 240 4.65 -1.61 0.36
C GLN A 240 3.31 -1.87 -0.32
N LYS A 241 2.32 -2.37 0.42
CA LYS A 241 1.02 -2.76 -0.14
C LYS A 241 0.17 -1.54 -0.49
N LEU A 242 0.25 -0.49 0.32
CA LEU A 242 -0.52 0.74 0.09
C LEU A 242 0.22 1.80 -0.72
N ARG A 243 1.48 1.54 -1.10
CA ARG A 243 2.39 2.47 -1.79
C ARG A 243 2.50 3.83 -1.07
N ILE A 244 2.50 3.81 0.26
CA ILE A 244 2.65 5.01 1.12
C ILE A 244 4.08 5.01 1.67
N PRO A 245 4.93 5.99 1.35
CA PRO A 245 6.29 6.00 1.85
C PRO A 245 6.31 6.20 3.37
N MET A 246 7.09 5.36 4.08
CA MET A 246 7.41 5.62 5.49
C MET A 246 8.56 6.61 5.60
N SER A 247 8.32 7.69 6.34
CA SER A 247 9.30 8.68 6.75
C SER A 247 10.38 8.08 7.65
N ARG A 248 11.50 8.80 7.78
CA ARG A 248 12.60 8.40 8.68
C ARG A 248 12.14 8.33 10.15
N SER A 249 11.34 9.30 10.58
CA SER A 249 10.82 9.35 11.95
C SER A 249 9.97 8.11 12.25
N GLU A 250 9.10 7.67 11.34
CA GLU A 250 8.28 6.46 11.52
C GLU A 250 9.10 5.16 11.57
N ARG A 251 10.33 5.15 11.04
CA ARG A 251 11.25 3.99 11.15
C ARG A 251 12.05 4.00 12.43
N GLU A 252 12.41 5.17 12.93
CA GLU A 252 13.32 5.33 14.08
C GLU A 252 12.57 5.56 15.40
N ASN A 253 11.32 5.99 15.36
CA ASN A 253 10.51 6.39 16.51
C ASN A 253 9.22 5.57 16.64
N ARG A 254 9.01 4.96 17.82
CA ARG A 254 7.88 4.08 18.11
C ARG A 254 6.54 4.80 18.05
N ALA A 255 6.44 6.01 18.59
CA ALA A 255 5.20 6.78 18.58
C ALA A 255 4.80 7.18 17.16
N ALA A 256 5.78 7.63 16.34
CA ALA A 256 5.56 7.93 14.93
C ALA A 256 5.15 6.67 14.14
N CYS A 257 5.86 5.56 14.34
CA CYS A 257 5.53 4.26 13.74
C CYS A 257 4.09 3.81 14.07
N LEU A 258 3.68 3.91 15.33
CA LEU A 258 2.32 3.58 15.77
C LEU A 258 1.28 4.50 15.13
N THR A 259 1.56 5.81 15.07
CA THR A 259 0.66 6.78 14.42
C THR A 259 0.45 6.43 12.94
N PHE A 260 1.53 6.08 12.23
CA PHE A 260 1.47 5.61 10.84
C PHE A 260 0.64 4.33 10.69
N ILE A 261 0.88 3.34 11.57
CA ILE A 261 0.11 2.09 11.58
C ILE A 261 -1.37 2.40 11.81
N ASP A 262 -1.72 3.18 12.83
CA ASP A 262 -3.10 3.48 13.19
C ASP A 262 -3.83 4.26 12.07
N ALA A 263 -3.13 5.17 11.40
CA ALA A 263 -3.66 5.91 10.26
C ALA A 263 -4.03 5.01 9.05
N HIS A 264 -3.32 3.89 8.86
CA HIS A 264 -3.40 3.10 7.62
C HIS A 264 -3.80 1.63 7.81
N LYS A 265 -3.98 1.15 9.04
CA LYS A 265 -4.32 -0.25 9.33
C LYS A 265 -5.70 -0.66 8.80
N ALA A 266 -6.66 0.27 8.80
CA ALA A 266 -7.98 0.04 8.20
C ALA A 266 -7.86 -0.19 6.68
N ASP A 267 -7.06 0.64 6.00
CA ASP A 267 -6.80 0.53 4.57
C ASP A 267 -6.08 -0.78 4.23
N LEU A 268 -5.07 -1.18 5.02
CA LEU A 268 -4.42 -2.49 4.84
C LEU A 268 -5.41 -3.65 5.00
N THR A 269 -6.34 -3.54 5.95
CA THR A 269 -7.36 -4.57 6.17
C THR A 269 -8.30 -4.70 4.96
N MET A 270 -8.69 -3.57 4.37
CA MET A 270 -9.47 -3.53 3.13
C MET A 270 -8.68 -4.12 1.96
N TYR A 271 -7.44 -3.69 1.75
CA TYR A 271 -6.55 -4.24 0.71
C TYR A 271 -6.44 -5.77 0.83
N ARG A 272 -6.24 -6.29 2.04
CA ARG A 272 -6.16 -7.74 2.31
C ARG A 272 -7.49 -8.47 2.09
N ALA A 273 -8.63 -7.80 2.23
CA ALA A 273 -9.93 -8.39 1.92
C ALA A 273 -10.06 -8.57 0.40
N ILE A 274 -9.86 -7.48 -0.35
CA ILE A 274 -9.89 -7.45 -1.82
C ILE A 274 -8.92 -8.51 -2.39
N HIS A 275 -7.67 -8.50 -1.93
CA HIS A 275 -6.66 -9.47 -2.39
C HIS A 275 -7.09 -10.91 -2.15
N ARG A 276 -7.70 -11.23 -0.99
CA ARG A 276 -8.13 -12.60 -0.69
C ARG A 276 -9.26 -13.04 -1.59
N ASP A 277 -10.16 -12.14 -1.96
CA ASP A 277 -11.30 -12.47 -2.81
C ASP A 277 -10.86 -12.66 -4.28
N LEU A 278 -10.00 -11.79 -4.80
CA LEU A 278 -9.36 -11.95 -6.11
C LEU A 278 -8.49 -13.21 -6.18
N ASP A 279 -7.67 -13.47 -5.15
CA ASP A 279 -6.82 -14.67 -5.08
C ASP A 279 -7.66 -15.96 -5.12
N ARG A 280 -8.74 -16.02 -4.32
CA ARG A 280 -9.71 -17.13 -4.36
C ARG A 280 -10.36 -17.30 -5.72
N GLY A 281 -10.72 -16.20 -6.39
CA GLY A 281 -11.30 -16.21 -7.74
C GLY A 281 -10.31 -16.70 -8.80
N SER A 282 -9.02 -16.37 -8.64
CA SER A 282 -7.96 -16.74 -9.58
C SER A 282 -7.50 -18.21 -9.45
N TRP A 283 -7.66 -18.83 -8.27
CA TRP A 283 -7.13 -20.17 -8.01
C TRP A 283 -7.63 -21.28 -8.96
N PRO A 284 -8.95 -21.38 -9.27
CA PRO A 284 -9.44 -22.37 -10.23
C PRO A 284 -8.84 -22.20 -11.62
N MET A 285 -8.63 -20.94 -12.02
CA MET A 285 -8.01 -20.57 -13.29
C MET A 285 -6.56 -21.04 -13.35
N THR A 286 -5.74 -20.66 -12.36
CA THR A 286 -4.33 -21.06 -12.24
C THR A 286 -4.17 -22.57 -12.25
N LYS A 287 -5.01 -23.28 -11.48
CA LYS A 287 -5.01 -24.74 -11.44
C LYS A 287 -5.35 -25.36 -12.80
N ARG A 288 -6.35 -24.81 -13.51
CA ARG A 288 -6.74 -25.28 -14.85
C ARG A 288 -5.59 -25.13 -15.84
N ILE A 289 -4.94 -23.97 -15.86
CA ILE A 289 -3.80 -23.70 -16.75
C ILE A 289 -2.62 -24.60 -16.41
N ASN A 290 -2.24 -24.72 -15.13
CA ASN A 290 -1.13 -25.58 -14.68
C ASN A 290 -1.36 -27.05 -15.09
N ASN A 291 -2.58 -27.55 -14.90
CA ASN A 291 -2.96 -28.89 -15.35
C ASN A 291 -2.86 -29.03 -16.87
N TYR A 292 -3.42 -28.07 -17.61
CA TYR A 292 -3.39 -28.09 -19.07
C TYR A 292 -1.96 -28.05 -19.62
N VAL A 293 -1.09 -27.19 -19.08
CA VAL A 293 0.34 -27.13 -19.46
C VAL A 293 1.01 -28.49 -19.21
N LYS A 294 0.78 -29.09 -18.04
CA LYS A 294 1.29 -30.42 -17.72
C LYS A 294 0.82 -31.48 -18.72
N TRP A 295 -0.46 -31.47 -19.05
CA TRP A 295 -1.07 -32.40 -20.00
C TRP A 295 -0.57 -32.20 -21.43
N SER A 296 -0.48 -30.96 -21.86
CA SER A 296 -0.01 -30.56 -23.19
C SER A 296 1.48 -30.90 -23.39
N LYS A 297 2.33 -30.70 -22.36
CA LYS A 297 3.73 -31.18 -22.39
C LYS A 297 3.81 -32.69 -22.62
N ALA A 298 3.05 -33.48 -21.86
CA ALA A 298 3.02 -34.93 -22.03
C ALA A 298 2.58 -35.35 -23.44
N ARG A 299 1.51 -34.73 -23.96
CA ARG A 299 0.99 -34.97 -25.32
C ARG A 299 2.04 -34.64 -26.39
N ASN A 300 2.66 -33.48 -26.30
CA ASN A 300 3.65 -33.02 -27.29
C ASN A 300 4.88 -33.94 -27.30
N MET A 301 5.38 -34.34 -26.12
CA MET A 301 6.50 -35.27 -26.00
C MET A 301 6.18 -36.66 -26.58
N LEU A 302 5.00 -37.21 -26.29
CA LEU A 302 4.53 -38.47 -26.87
C LEU A 302 4.44 -38.38 -28.40
N SER A 303 3.87 -37.29 -28.93
CA SER A 303 3.75 -37.06 -30.38
C SER A 303 5.10 -36.90 -31.07
N GLY A 304 6.10 -36.38 -30.36
CA GLY A 304 7.49 -36.28 -30.81
C GLY A 304 8.26 -37.60 -30.75
N GLY A 305 7.63 -38.70 -30.32
CA GLY A 305 8.25 -40.03 -30.23
C GLY A 305 9.17 -40.21 -29.02
N ILE A 306 9.08 -39.34 -28.00
CA ILE A 306 9.85 -39.50 -26.77
C ILE A 306 9.32 -40.72 -25.99
N PRO A 307 10.18 -41.65 -25.54
CA PRO A 307 9.75 -42.78 -24.72
C PRO A 307 9.00 -42.33 -23.47
N TRP A 308 7.93 -43.04 -23.12
CA TRP A 308 7.05 -42.65 -22.01
C TRP A 308 7.79 -42.67 -20.66
N GLU A 309 8.85 -43.47 -20.52
CA GLU A 309 9.70 -43.56 -19.34
C GLU A 309 10.40 -42.22 -19.05
N SER A 310 10.94 -41.57 -20.08
CA SER A 310 11.59 -40.25 -19.94
C SER A 310 10.58 -39.15 -19.63
N ILE A 311 9.37 -39.23 -20.19
CA ILE A 311 8.26 -38.32 -19.87
C ILE A 311 7.82 -38.50 -18.42
N ALA A 312 7.72 -39.76 -17.97
CA ALA A 312 7.34 -40.14 -16.63
C ALA A 312 8.35 -39.62 -15.59
N GLU A 313 9.64 -39.75 -15.85
CA GLU A 313 10.71 -39.16 -15.03
C GLU A 313 10.59 -37.63 -14.95
N LEU A 314 10.47 -36.95 -16.09
CA LEU A 314 10.36 -35.49 -16.15
C LEU A 314 9.14 -34.94 -15.40
N LEU A 315 7.99 -35.60 -15.53
CA LEU A 315 6.72 -35.14 -14.93
C LEU A 315 6.46 -35.70 -13.52
N GLY A 316 7.37 -36.51 -12.98
CA GLY A 316 7.23 -37.14 -11.66
C GLY A 316 6.09 -38.16 -11.58
N VAL A 317 5.85 -38.91 -12.66
CA VAL A 317 4.77 -39.91 -12.80
C VAL A 317 5.38 -41.30 -12.93
N LYS A 318 4.66 -42.37 -12.54
CA LYS A 318 5.21 -43.74 -12.51
C LYS A 318 4.73 -44.67 -13.61
N THR A 319 3.64 -44.35 -14.31
CA THR A 319 2.98 -45.31 -15.22
C THR A 319 2.71 -44.72 -16.59
N LYS A 320 2.89 -45.55 -17.63
CA LYS A 320 2.54 -45.24 -19.01
C LYS A 320 1.08 -44.78 -19.16
N ALA A 321 0.17 -45.49 -18.50
CA ALA A 321 -1.27 -45.19 -18.54
C ALA A 321 -1.60 -43.77 -18.04
N THR A 322 -0.85 -43.25 -17.07
CA THR A 322 -1.05 -41.86 -16.60
C THR A 322 -0.58 -40.84 -17.64
N ILE A 323 0.51 -41.11 -18.37
CA ILE A 323 1.01 -40.22 -19.44
C ILE A 323 0.05 -40.20 -20.63
N GLU A 324 -0.47 -41.38 -21.02
CA GLU A 324 -1.52 -41.47 -22.05
C GLU A 324 -2.80 -40.75 -21.61
N LYS A 325 -3.20 -40.91 -20.33
CA LYS A 325 -4.33 -40.18 -19.76
C LYS A 325 -4.13 -38.66 -19.83
N TYR A 326 -2.92 -38.15 -19.55
CA TYR A 326 -2.61 -36.73 -19.70
C TYR A 326 -2.79 -36.25 -21.14
N ALA A 327 -2.36 -37.03 -22.14
CA ALA A 327 -2.56 -36.65 -23.54
C ALA A 327 -4.05 -36.56 -23.93
N THR A 328 -4.87 -37.50 -23.43
CA THR A 328 -6.34 -37.44 -23.60
C THR A 328 -6.93 -36.22 -22.90
N GLN A 329 -6.54 -35.97 -21.64
CA GLN A 329 -7.02 -34.83 -20.85
C GLN A 329 -6.65 -33.47 -21.45
N ALA A 330 -5.50 -33.35 -22.13
CA ALA A 330 -5.18 -32.13 -22.87
C ALA A 330 -6.21 -31.86 -23.96
N THR A 331 -6.59 -32.89 -24.71
CA THR A 331 -7.53 -32.78 -25.83
C THR A 331 -8.96 -32.53 -25.34
N GLU A 332 -9.37 -33.20 -24.26
CA GLU A 332 -10.65 -32.95 -23.60
C GLU A 332 -10.74 -31.51 -23.07
N ALA A 333 -9.67 -31.00 -22.44
CA ALA A 333 -9.64 -29.63 -21.93
C ALA A 333 -9.77 -28.57 -23.04
N GLU A 334 -9.19 -28.81 -24.22
CA GLU A 334 -9.34 -27.93 -25.39
C GLU A 334 -10.78 -27.92 -25.93
N GLN A 335 -11.48 -29.05 -25.84
CA GLN A 335 -12.87 -29.16 -26.27
C GLN A 335 -13.85 -28.56 -25.25
N GLU A 336 -13.64 -28.84 -23.96
CA GLU A 336 -14.52 -28.36 -22.88
C GLU A 336 -14.31 -26.87 -22.59
N THR A 337 -13.08 -26.36 -22.72
CA THR A 337 -12.73 -24.97 -22.42
C THR A 337 -11.97 -24.36 -23.60
N PRO A 338 -12.66 -24.05 -24.72
CA PRO A 338 -12.02 -23.49 -25.91
C PRO A 338 -11.33 -22.15 -25.63
N GLU A 339 -11.77 -21.44 -24.59
CA GLU A 339 -11.16 -20.21 -24.07
C GLU A 339 -9.66 -20.34 -23.82
N LEU A 340 -9.19 -21.52 -23.36
CA LEU A 340 -7.76 -21.78 -23.14
C LEU A 340 -6.92 -21.52 -24.39
N LEU A 341 -7.52 -21.72 -25.58
CA LEU A 341 -6.85 -21.55 -26.86
C LEU A 341 -7.24 -20.25 -27.57
N THR A 342 -8.27 -19.53 -27.13
CA THR A 342 -8.78 -18.36 -27.85
C THR A 342 -8.57 -17.05 -27.11
N VAL A 343 -8.57 -17.05 -25.77
CA VAL A 343 -8.37 -15.83 -24.98
C VAL A 343 -6.86 -15.55 -24.84
N PRO A 344 -6.38 -14.35 -25.21
CA PRO A 344 -4.95 -14.02 -25.18
C PRO A 344 -4.29 -14.25 -23.82
N LEU A 345 -4.97 -13.90 -22.73
CA LEU A 345 -4.48 -14.11 -21.38
C LEU A 345 -4.13 -15.59 -21.10
N PHE A 346 -5.01 -16.51 -21.49
CA PHE A 346 -4.75 -17.94 -21.31
C PHE A 346 -3.57 -18.39 -22.16
N GLN A 347 -3.51 -17.95 -23.42
CA GLN A 347 -2.40 -18.27 -24.32
C GLN A 347 -1.04 -17.81 -23.76
N ASP A 348 -0.97 -16.61 -23.18
CA ASP A 348 0.24 -16.05 -22.60
C ASP A 348 0.69 -16.84 -21.35
N LEU A 349 -0.24 -17.18 -20.46
CA LEU A 349 0.05 -17.99 -19.27
C LEU A 349 0.44 -19.44 -19.65
N ILE A 350 -0.22 -20.03 -20.65
CA ILE A 350 0.14 -21.34 -21.19
C ILE A 350 1.54 -21.29 -21.77
N LYS A 351 1.84 -20.29 -22.62
CA LYS A 351 3.16 -20.11 -23.21
C LYS A 351 4.24 -19.98 -22.14
N LEU A 352 3.99 -19.18 -21.10
CA LEU A 352 4.86 -19.04 -19.94
C LEU A 352 5.14 -20.40 -19.27
N GLY A 353 4.10 -21.17 -18.97
CA GLY A 353 4.25 -22.50 -18.36
C GLY A 353 4.93 -23.52 -19.28
N MET A 354 4.73 -23.42 -20.59
CA MET A 354 5.43 -24.25 -21.58
C MET A 354 6.94 -23.96 -21.62
N THR A 355 7.35 -22.72 -21.34
CA THR A 355 8.76 -22.30 -21.20
C THR A 355 9.31 -22.42 -19.77
N ASP A 356 8.70 -23.27 -18.93
CA ASP A 356 9.07 -23.50 -17.52
C ASP A 356 8.98 -22.25 -16.60
N GLY A 357 8.22 -21.24 -17.03
CA GLY A 357 7.86 -20.10 -16.19
C GLY A 357 6.86 -20.48 -15.10
N ASN A 358 6.88 -19.71 -13.99
CA ASN A 358 6.00 -19.93 -12.85
C ASN A 358 4.65 -19.22 -13.05
N ILE A 359 3.62 -19.99 -13.44
CA ILE A 359 2.27 -19.47 -13.69
C ILE A 359 1.66 -18.90 -12.39
N ASP A 360 1.83 -19.57 -11.25
CA ASP A 360 1.32 -19.09 -9.97
C ASP A 360 1.89 -17.71 -9.61
N HIS A 361 3.18 -17.48 -9.90
CA HIS A 361 3.80 -16.17 -9.70
C HIS A 361 3.23 -15.10 -10.62
N ALA A 362 3.04 -15.41 -11.91
CA ALA A 362 2.46 -14.48 -12.88
C ALA A 362 1.02 -14.11 -12.53
N VAL A 363 0.18 -15.09 -12.20
CA VAL A 363 -1.20 -14.83 -11.77
C VAL A 363 -1.22 -14.04 -10.47
N ASN A 364 -0.35 -14.35 -9.50
CA ASN A 364 -0.24 -13.56 -8.28
C ASN A 364 0.20 -12.10 -8.56
N GLN A 365 1.07 -11.84 -9.54
CA GLN A 365 1.38 -10.46 -9.95
C GLN A 365 0.15 -9.74 -10.51
N MET A 366 -0.64 -10.42 -11.35
CA MET A 366 -1.89 -9.87 -11.88
C MET A 366 -2.89 -9.56 -10.76
N VAL A 367 -3.09 -10.51 -9.83
CA VAL A 367 -3.96 -10.33 -8.66
C VAL A 367 -3.50 -9.14 -7.82
N ASN A 368 -2.19 -8.98 -7.59
CA ASN A 368 -1.67 -7.81 -6.86
C ASN A 368 -1.90 -6.48 -7.61
N ALA A 369 -1.80 -6.48 -8.94
CA ALA A 369 -2.08 -5.28 -9.75
C ALA A 369 -3.57 -4.91 -9.69
N GLU A 370 -4.46 -5.88 -9.92
CA GLU A 370 -5.91 -5.70 -9.86
C GLU A 370 -6.39 -5.32 -8.45
N THR A 371 -5.83 -5.95 -7.41
CA THR A 371 -6.08 -5.57 -6.00
C THR A 371 -5.79 -4.10 -5.77
N TRP A 372 -4.66 -3.60 -6.30
CA TRP A 372 -4.28 -2.21 -6.13
C TRP A 372 -5.23 -1.26 -6.87
N GLU A 373 -5.68 -1.62 -8.06
CA GLU A 373 -6.65 -0.84 -8.83
C GLU A 373 -7.99 -0.75 -8.12
N GLU A 374 -8.55 -1.88 -7.68
CA GLU A 374 -9.81 -1.92 -6.92
C GLU A 374 -9.69 -1.17 -5.58
N PHE A 375 -8.61 -1.40 -4.83
CA PHE A 375 -8.34 -0.70 -3.58
C PHE A 375 -8.22 0.81 -3.77
N SER A 376 -7.52 1.26 -4.81
CA SER A 376 -7.34 2.69 -5.09
C SER A 376 -8.67 3.36 -5.42
N ARG A 377 -9.52 2.66 -6.18
CA ARG A 377 -10.87 3.09 -6.51
C ARG A 377 -11.73 3.25 -5.26
N GLU A 378 -11.78 2.22 -4.42
CA GLU A 378 -12.48 2.25 -3.13
C GLU A 378 -11.99 3.36 -2.20
N ARG A 379 -10.68 3.60 -2.17
CA ARG A 379 -10.10 4.68 -1.37
C ARG A 379 -10.52 6.06 -1.88
N GLN A 380 -10.54 6.27 -3.20
CA GLN A 380 -10.98 7.51 -3.82
C GLN A 380 -12.44 7.83 -3.48
N VAL A 381 -13.32 6.83 -3.60
CA VAL A 381 -14.73 6.91 -3.24
C VAL A 381 -14.91 7.37 -1.80
N ARG A 382 -14.23 6.70 -0.86
CA ARG A 382 -14.28 7.05 0.56
C ARG A 382 -13.72 8.45 0.84
N GLY A 383 -12.80 8.94 0.00
CA GLY A 383 -12.33 10.32 0.04
C GLY A 383 -13.48 11.29 -0.28
N ILE A 384 -14.10 11.11 -1.45
CA ILE A 384 -15.20 11.94 -1.94
C ILE A 384 -16.38 11.95 -0.94
N LEU A 385 -16.80 10.78 -0.45
CA LEU A 385 -17.89 10.69 0.52
C LEU A 385 -17.58 11.45 1.83
N ARG A 386 -16.33 11.42 2.31
CA ARG A 386 -15.92 12.16 3.50
C ARG A 386 -15.98 13.68 3.28
N GLU A 387 -15.58 14.15 2.11
CA GLU A 387 -15.66 15.57 1.74
C GLU A 387 -17.10 16.07 1.68
N HIS A 388 -18.00 15.29 1.06
CA HIS A 388 -19.43 15.60 1.03
C HIS A 388 -20.05 15.66 2.43
N HIS A 389 -19.71 14.70 3.31
CA HIS A 389 -20.18 14.73 4.71
C HIS A 389 -19.63 15.93 5.51
N ALA A 390 -18.38 16.33 5.27
CA ALA A 390 -17.78 17.49 5.92
C ALA A 390 -18.45 18.81 5.48
N CYS A 391 -18.84 18.92 4.20
CA CYS A 391 -19.56 20.08 3.68
C CYS A 391 -20.99 20.16 4.24
N ALA A 392 -21.69 19.03 4.31
CA ALA A 392 -23.07 18.96 4.81
C ALA A 392 -23.21 19.27 6.31
N THR A 393 -22.14 19.13 7.11
CA THR A 393 -22.16 19.43 8.55
C THR A 393 -21.83 20.90 8.88
N GLN A 394 -21.41 21.69 7.89
CA GLN A 394 -21.10 23.11 8.06
C GLN A 394 -22.24 24.05 7.59
N ALA A 395 -23.21 23.50 6.85
CA ALA A 395 -24.44 24.18 6.44
C ALA A 395 -25.54 23.95 7.48
#